data_AF-A0AA86S982-F1
#
_entry.id   AF-A0AA86S982-F1
#
_cell.length_a   1.000
_cell.length_b   1.000
_cell.length_c   1.000
_cell.angle_alpha   90.00
_cell.angle_beta   90.00
_cell.angle_gamma   90.00
#
_symmetry.space_group_name_H-M   'P 1'
#
loop_
_entity.id
_entity.type
_entity.pdbx_description
1 polymer ?
#
loop_
_entity_poly.entity_id
_entity_poly.type
_entity_poly.pdbx_seq_one_letter_code
_entity_poly.pdbx_strand_id
1 'polypeptide(L)'
;MDDISGDLSVGLYAWSRNLLPIVIGKSGNPQSRDLVLQLMEKILSTPKARPVLVNSAVRKGERLIPPPAFEILLRVTFPPSSTRVKATERFEAIYAILKEVALGGSSRSKAMKQVSLQIFNFAIKAAGESTQT
;
A
#
# COMPACT_ATOMS: atom_id res chain seq x y z
N MET A 1 -6.45 11.82 -23.01
CA MET A 1 -6.76 12.07 -21.57
C MET A 1 -5.75 11.31 -20.69
N ASP A 2 -4.55 11.07 -21.20
CA ASP A 2 -3.68 9.97 -20.77
C ASP A 2 -2.49 10.42 -19.92
N ASP A 3 -2.18 11.72 -19.89
CA ASP A 3 -1.07 12.28 -19.10
C ASP A 3 -1.28 12.14 -17.59
N ILE A 4 -2.46 12.49 -17.08
CA ILE A 4 -2.73 12.56 -15.64
C ILE A 4 -2.61 11.18 -14.96
N SER A 5 -2.99 10.11 -15.65
CA SER A 5 -2.89 8.73 -15.13
C SER A 5 -1.44 8.25 -15.04
N GLY A 6 -0.66 8.57 -16.07
CA GLY A 6 0.77 8.30 -16.13
C GLY A 6 1.50 9.02 -14.99
N ASP A 7 1.19 10.29 -14.78
CA ASP A 7 1.83 11.16 -13.80
C ASP A 7 1.52 10.75 -12.35
N LEU A 8 0.26 10.43 -12.04
CA LEU A 8 -0.12 9.98 -10.70
C LEU A 8 0.59 8.68 -10.32
N SER A 9 0.69 7.73 -11.26
CA SER A 9 1.34 6.45 -11.05
C SER A 9 2.86 6.60 -10.87
N VAL A 10 3.50 7.49 -11.65
CA VAL A 10 4.93 7.84 -11.46
C VAL A 10 5.14 8.50 -10.11
N GLY A 11 4.29 9.45 -9.75
CA GLY A 11 4.37 10.18 -8.49
C GLY A 11 4.30 9.24 -7.29
N LEU A 12 3.33 8.31 -7.27
CA LEU A 12 3.22 7.32 -6.19
C LEU A 12 4.42 6.36 -6.16
N TYR A 13 4.89 5.89 -7.31
CA TYR A 13 6.06 5.02 -7.39
C TYR A 13 7.33 5.70 -6.87
N ALA A 14 7.57 6.95 -7.26
CA ALA A 14 8.71 7.74 -6.80
C ALA A 14 8.60 8.05 -5.31
N TRP A 15 7.41 8.37 -4.82
CA TRP A 15 7.13 8.64 -3.42
C TRP A 15 7.41 7.40 -2.54
N SER A 16 6.91 6.24 -2.93
CA SER A 16 7.03 5.01 -2.13
C SER A 16 8.48 4.52 -2.01
N ARG A 17 9.28 4.70 -3.07
CA ARG A 17 10.67 4.24 -3.13
C ARG A 17 11.68 5.22 -2.54
N ASN A 18 11.47 6.51 -2.71
CA ASN A 18 12.49 7.51 -2.38
C ASN A 18 12.13 8.34 -1.15
N LEU A 19 10.85 8.67 -0.96
CA LEU A 19 10.43 9.64 0.05
C LEU A 19 9.93 8.96 1.33
N LEU A 20 9.12 7.91 1.19
CA LEU A 20 8.58 7.18 2.32
C LEU A 20 9.67 6.60 3.26
N PRO A 21 10.81 6.05 2.78
CA PRO A 21 11.86 5.55 3.65
C PRO A 21 12.51 6.61 4.56
N ILE A 22 12.48 7.89 4.15
CA ILE A 22 13.04 9.01 4.92
C ILE A 22 12.29 9.19 6.26
N VAL A 23 11.02 8.76 6.32
CA VAL A 23 10.14 8.95 7.49
C VAL A 23 10.54 8.08 8.69
N ILE A 24 11.24 6.95 8.48
CA ILE A 24 11.59 5.98 9.54
C ILE A 24 12.95 6.25 10.21
N GLY A 25 13.76 7.17 9.69
CA GLY A 25 15.07 7.48 10.26
C GLY A 25 15.02 7.89 11.74
N LYS A 26 16.06 7.52 12.52
CA LYS A 26 16.19 7.78 13.97
C LYS A 26 16.04 9.26 14.40
N SER A 27 16.07 10.19 13.45
CA SER A 27 15.91 11.64 13.67
C SER A 27 14.83 12.25 12.77
N GLY A 28 13.85 11.45 12.31
CA GLY A 28 12.87 11.81 11.29
C GLY A 28 12.35 13.23 11.44
N ASN A 29 12.89 14.13 10.62
CA ASN A 29 12.60 15.57 10.69
C ASN A 29 11.08 15.74 10.55
N PRO A 30 10.40 16.37 11.54
CA PRO A 30 8.97 16.63 11.46
C PRO A 30 8.54 17.29 10.15
N GLN A 31 9.39 18.18 9.62
CA GLN A 31 9.17 18.85 8.33
C GLN A 31 9.25 17.88 7.15
N SER A 32 10.22 16.95 7.14
CA SER A 32 10.32 15.94 6.08
C SER A 32 9.11 15.00 6.12
N ARG A 33 8.70 14.56 7.31
CA ARG A 33 7.49 13.73 7.47
C ARG A 33 6.24 14.46 6.99
N ASP A 34 6.13 15.74 7.30
CA ASP A 34 5.03 16.59 6.86
C ASP A 34 5.00 16.74 5.33
N LEU A 35 6.15 17.01 4.70
CA LEU A 35 6.26 17.13 3.24
C LEU A 35 5.89 15.81 2.52
N VAL A 36 6.34 14.68 3.06
CA VAL A 36 5.99 13.34 2.55
C VAL A 36 4.47 13.12 2.57
N LEU A 37 3.82 13.49 3.68
CA LEU A 37 2.36 13.39 3.81
C LEU A 37 1.63 14.36 2.87
N GLN A 38 2.05 15.63 2.82
CA GLN A 38 1.42 16.64 1.96
C GLN A 38 1.45 16.23 0.48
N LEU A 39 2.56 15.67 0.00
CA LEU A 39 2.67 15.21 -1.37
C LEU A 39 1.67 14.06 -1.65
N MET A 40 1.55 13.12 -0.72
CA MET A 40 0.63 11.99 -0.88
C MET A 40 -0.84 12.44 -0.82
N GLU A 41 -1.17 13.34 0.11
CA GLU A 41 -2.50 13.95 0.21
C GLU A 41 -2.87 14.70 -1.06
N LYS A 42 -1.92 15.43 -1.66
CA LYS A 42 -2.11 16.13 -2.94
C LYS A 42 -2.37 15.15 -4.09
N ILE A 43 -1.61 14.05 -4.16
CA ILE A 43 -1.84 12.98 -5.14
C ILE A 43 -3.25 12.41 -4.97
N LEU A 44 -3.67 12.08 -3.74
CA LEU A 44 -4.99 11.50 -3.46
C LEU A 44 -6.16 12.48 -3.62
N SER A 45 -5.90 13.78 -3.44
CA SER A 45 -6.88 14.85 -3.68
C SER A 45 -7.14 15.09 -5.16
N THR A 46 -6.32 14.52 -6.06
CA THR A 46 -6.54 14.62 -7.49
C THR A 46 -7.83 13.86 -7.87
N PRO A 47 -8.76 14.47 -8.62
CA PRO A 47 -9.98 13.80 -9.06
C PRO A 47 -9.66 12.46 -9.73
N LYS A 48 -10.36 11.39 -9.33
CA LYS A 48 -10.16 10.02 -9.82
C LYS A 48 -8.79 9.38 -9.46
N ALA A 49 -8.03 9.93 -8.51
CA ALA A 49 -6.76 9.34 -8.10
C ALA A 49 -6.88 7.88 -7.64
N ARG A 50 -7.83 7.57 -6.76
CA ARG A 50 -8.03 6.20 -6.25
C ARG A 50 -8.26 5.16 -7.38
N PRO A 51 -9.27 5.28 -8.26
CA PRO A 51 -9.47 4.29 -9.30
C PRO A 51 -8.29 4.21 -10.28
N VAL A 52 -7.63 5.33 -10.59
CA VAL A 52 -6.43 5.35 -11.42
C VAL A 52 -5.30 4.52 -10.78
N LEU A 53 -4.94 4.83 -9.53
CA LEU A 53 -3.83 4.20 -8.82
C LEU A 53 -4.08 2.71 -8.54
N VAL A 54 -5.33 2.33 -8.24
CA VAL A 54 -5.70 0.91 -8.04
C VAL A 54 -5.61 0.14 -9.35
N ASN A 55 -6.07 0.72 -10.47
CA ASN A 55 -5.97 0.09 -11.78
C ASN A 55 -4.53 0.03 -12.31
N SER A 56 -3.67 0.97 -11.91
CA SER A 56 -2.25 1.04 -12.28
C SER A 56 -1.31 0.50 -11.21
N ALA A 57 -1.81 -0.28 -10.24
CA ALA A 57 -1.05 -0.81 -9.10
C ALA A 57 0.24 -1.57 -9.48
N VAL A 58 0.34 -2.04 -10.74
CA VAL A 58 1.57 -2.51 -11.37
C VAL A 58 1.92 -1.61 -12.55
N ARG A 59 3.13 -1.06 -12.55
CA ARG A 59 3.70 -0.28 -13.66
C ARG A 59 4.94 -1.01 -14.19
N LYS A 60 4.95 -1.33 -15.49
CA LYS A 60 6.07 -2.03 -16.17
C LYS A 60 6.51 -3.32 -15.43
N GLY A 61 5.56 -4.06 -14.87
CA GLY A 61 5.83 -5.30 -14.12
C GLY A 61 6.24 -5.09 -12.65
N GLU A 62 6.44 -3.85 -12.22
CA GLU A 62 6.76 -3.52 -10.83
C GLU A 62 5.56 -2.95 -10.08
N ARG A 63 5.46 -3.27 -8.78
CA ARG A 63 4.42 -2.69 -7.92
C ARG A 63 4.69 -1.21 -7.68
N LEU A 64 3.64 -0.39 -7.69
CA LEU A 64 3.74 1.03 -7.32
C LEU A 64 4.21 1.22 -5.87
N ILE A 65 3.80 0.30 -4.99
CA ILE A 65 4.27 0.23 -3.61
C ILE A 65 4.93 -1.14 -3.42
N PRO A 66 6.28 -1.22 -3.42
CA PRO A 66 6.98 -2.47 -3.22
C PRO A 66 6.82 -2.97 -1.77
N PRO A 67 6.99 -4.28 -1.49
CA PRO A 67 6.80 -4.85 -0.15
C PRO A 67 7.56 -4.13 0.97
N PRO A 68 8.86 -3.74 0.82
CA PRO A 68 9.56 -2.99 1.86
C PRO A 68 8.91 -1.65 2.16
N ALA A 69 8.44 -0.92 1.14
CA ALA A 69 7.74 0.35 1.34
C ALA A 69 6.38 0.16 2.04
N PHE A 70 5.70 -0.96 1.78
CA PHE A 70 4.46 -1.29 2.46
C PHE A 70 4.67 -1.63 3.95
N GLU A 71 5.75 -2.31 4.30
CA GLU A 71 6.15 -2.53 5.70
C GLU A 71 6.42 -1.21 6.43
N ILE A 72 7.08 -0.28 5.75
CA ILE A 72 7.32 1.07 6.27
C ILE A 72 5.98 1.77 6.54
N LEU A 73 5.05 1.72 5.59
CA LEU A 73 3.72 2.29 5.73
C LEU A 73 2.99 1.74 6.96
N LEU A 74 3.02 0.42 7.17
CA LEU A 74 2.43 -0.21 8.36
C LEU A 74 3.02 0.34 9.66
N ARG A 75 4.35 0.47 9.73
CA ARG A 75 5.03 0.97 10.94
C ARG A 75 4.69 2.43 11.24
N VAL A 76 4.58 3.29 10.22
CA VAL A 76 4.27 4.72 10.42
C VAL A 76 2.78 4.98 10.65
N THR A 77 1.90 4.12 10.12
CA THR A 77 0.45 4.19 10.34
C THR A 77 0.06 3.61 11.70
N PHE A 78 0.67 2.51 12.12
CA PHE A 78 0.32 1.81 13.37
C PHE A 78 1.52 1.70 14.33
N PRO A 79 2.11 2.83 14.77
CA PRO A 79 3.18 2.79 15.76
C PRO A 79 2.63 2.45 17.16
N PRO A 80 3.51 2.07 18.13
CA PRO A 80 3.13 1.95 19.54
C PRO A 80 2.42 3.21 20.04
N SER A 81 1.42 3.05 20.91
CA SER A 81 0.59 4.15 21.41
C SER A 81 1.40 5.30 22.00
N SER A 82 2.49 5.00 22.71
CA SER A 82 3.43 5.97 23.30
C SER A 82 4.19 6.85 22.29
N THR A 83 4.21 6.47 21.02
CA THR A 83 4.93 7.16 19.94
C THR A 83 4.02 7.74 18.87
N ARG A 84 2.70 7.69 19.10
CA ARG A 84 1.71 8.32 18.22
C ARG A 84 1.89 9.84 18.25
N VAL A 85 1.86 10.44 17.07
CA VAL A 85 1.94 11.89 16.87
C VAL A 85 0.87 12.30 15.87
N LYS A 86 0.60 13.61 15.71
CA LYS A 86 -0.40 14.14 14.76
C LYS A 86 -0.24 13.60 13.34
N ALA A 87 1.00 13.37 12.89
CA ALA A 87 1.26 12.80 11.57
C ALA A 87 0.80 11.33 11.42
N THR A 88 0.60 10.59 12.52
CA THR A 88 0.07 9.22 12.50
C THR A 88 -1.37 9.21 12.00
N GLU A 89 -2.23 10.12 12.47
CA GLU A 89 -3.64 10.23 12.02
C GLU A 89 -3.74 10.48 10.51
N ARG A 90 -2.82 11.28 9.97
CA ARG A 90 -2.74 11.54 8.52
C ARG A 90 -2.32 10.31 7.73
N PHE A 91 -1.37 9.52 8.26
CA PHE A 91 -1.02 8.23 7.68
C PHE A 91 -2.19 7.25 7.72
N GLU A 92 -2.99 7.23 8.80
CA GLU A 92 -4.21 6.42 8.91
C GLU A 92 -5.25 6.79 7.83
N ALA A 93 -5.46 8.09 7.60
CA ALA A 93 -6.42 8.58 6.59
C ALA A 93 -6.09 8.13 5.16
N ILE A 94 -4.79 8.09 4.80
CA ILE A 94 -4.34 7.69 3.46
C ILE A 94 -4.09 6.17 3.33
N TYR A 95 -3.96 5.47 4.46
CA TYR A 95 -3.56 4.06 4.50
C TYR A 95 -4.49 3.14 3.72
N ALA A 96 -5.81 3.33 3.81
CA ALA A 96 -6.78 2.47 3.14
C ALA A 96 -6.54 2.38 1.63
N ILE A 97 -6.31 3.53 0.99
CA ILE A 97 -6.05 3.60 -0.46
C ILE A 97 -4.68 3.00 -0.79
N LEU A 98 -3.64 3.36 -0.03
CA LEU A 98 -2.29 2.84 -0.25
C LEU A 98 -2.22 1.32 -0.06
N LYS A 99 -2.97 0.75 0.89
CA LYS A 99 -3.13 -0.69 1.09
C LYS A 99 -3.76 -1.33 -0.15
N GLU A 100 -4.84 -0.78 -0.69
CA GLU A 100 -5.46 -1.29 -1.91
C GLU A 100 -4.48 -1.31 -3.08
N VAL A 101 -3.69 -0.25 -3.27
CA VAL A 101 -2.69 -0.19 -4.34
C VAL A 101 -1.55 -1.19 -4.10
N ALA A 102 -1.04 -1.31 -2.88
CA ALA A 102 0.03 -2.25 -2.55
C ALA A 102 -0.39 -3.72 -2.77
N LEU A 103 -1.64 -4.05 -2.44
CA LEU A 103 -2.21 -5.39 -2.61
C LEU A 103 -2.69 -5.64 -4.04
N GLY A 104 -3.15 -4.61 -4.76
CA GLY A 104 -3.55 -4.71 -6.17
C GLY A 104 -2.41 -5.18 -7.07
N GLY A 105 -1.16 -4.87 -6.70
CA GLY A 105 0.04 -5.34 -7.40
C GLY A 105 0.40 -6.82 -7.20
N SER A 106 -0.36 -7.55 -6.38
CA SER A 106 -0.17 -9.00 -6.15
C SER A 106 -0.94 -9.87 -7.15
N SER A 107 -1.96 -9.32 -7.81
CA SER A 107 -2.94 -10.10 -8.56
C SER A 107 -2.74 -9.99 -10.07
N ARG A 108 -1.86 -10.83 -10.63
CA ARG A 108 -2.10 -11.59 -11.90
C ARG A 108 -1.03 -12.65 -12.19
N SER A 109 -0.37 -13.22 -11.18
CA SER A 109 0.43 -14.43 -11.43
C SER A 109 -0.53 -15.62 -11.54
N LYS A 110 -0.55 -16.28 -12.71
CA LYS A 110 -1.33 -17.53 -12.90
C LYS A 110 -1.00 -18.56 -11.81
N ALA A 111 0.25 -18.60 -11.35
CA ALA A 111 0.69 -19.48 -10.27
C ALA A 111 0.03 -19.12 -8.93
N MET A 112 -0.12 -17.83 -8.60
CA MET A 112 -0.71 -17.45 -7.32
C MET A 112 -2.23 -17.71 -7.27
N LYS A 113 -2.92 -17.61 -8.40
CA LYS A 113 -4.32 -18.06 -8.52
C LYS A 113 -4.45 -19.56 -8.22
N GLN A 114 -3.51 -20.37 -8.72
CA GLN A 114 -3.49 -21.82 -8.46
C GLN A 114 -3.24 -22.13 -6.98
N VAL A 115 -2.27 -21.45 -6.36
CA VAL A 115 -1.96 -21.61 -4.93
C VAL A 115 -3.15 -21.20 -4.06
N SER A 116 -3.81 -20.07 -4.35
CA SER A 116 -5.03 -19.66 -3.63
C SER A 116 -6.14 -20.70 -3.71
N LEU A 117 -6.36 -21.31 -4.87
CA LEU A 117 -7.36 -22.37 -5.03
C LEU A 117 -7.01 -23.62 -4.21
N GLN A 118 -5.73 -24.00 -4.16
CA GLN A 118 -5.29 -25.14 -3.36
C GLN A 118 -5.47 -24.89 -1.86
N ILE A 119 -5.08 -23.72 -1.36
CA ILE A 119 -5.27 -23.34 0.05
C ILE A 119 -6.76 -23.31 0.39
N PHE A 120 -7.59 -22.75 -0.48
CA PHE A 120 -9.04 -22.72 -0.29
C PHE A 120 -9.62 -24.13 -0.20
N ASN A 121 -9.26 -25.02 -1.12
CA ASN A 121 -9.70 -26.42 -1.07
C ASN A 121 -9.23 -27.14 0.20
N PHE A 122 -8.01 -26.85 0.67
CA PHE A 122 -7.50 -27.40 1.92
C PHE A 122 -8.31 -26.91 3.12
N ALA A 123 -8.61 -25.62 3.19
CA ALA A 123 -9.43 -25.04 4.25
C ALA A 123 -10.85 -25.61 4.26
N ILE A 124 -11.47 -25.84 3.09
CA ILE A 124 -12.78 -26.48 2.97
C ILE A 124 -12.74 -27.92 3.49
N LYS A 125 -11.71 -28.70 3.15
CA LYS A 125 -11.55 -30.06 3.68
C LYS A 125 -11.37 -30.07 5.19
N ALA A 126 -10.46 -29.24 5.71
CA ALA A 126 -10.22 -29.11 7.14
C ALA A 126 -11.46 -28.64 7.92
N ALA A 127 -12.31 -27.80 7.33
CA ALA A 127 -13.57 -27.34 7.94
C ALA A 127 -14.69 -28.40 7.92
N GLY A 128 -14.61 -29.41 7.05
CA GLY A 128 -15.58 -30.51 6.96
C GLY A 128 -15.19 -31.77 7.76
N GLU A 129 -13.92 -31.89 8.17
CA GLU A 129 -13.38 -33.05 8.89
C GLU A 129 -13.73 -33.07 10.40
N SER A 130 -14.48 -32.09 10.93
CA SER A 130 -14.92 -32.06 12.35
C SER A 130 -16.20 -32.85 12.63
N THR A 131 -16.69 -33.66 11.69
CA THR A 131 -17.95 -34.42 11.81
C THR A 131 -17.77 -35.86 11.34
N GLN A 132 -16.92 -36.61 12.04
CA GLN A 132 -16.98 -38.08 12.08
C GLN A 132 -16.47 -38.53 13.46
N THR A 133 -17.38 -38.54 14.43
CA THR A 133 -17.32 -39.37 15.65
C THR A 133 -18.29 -40.52 15.49
#